data_AF-A0A928HXN8-F1
#
_entry.id   AF-A0A928HXN8-F1
#
_cell.length_a   1.000
_cell.length_b   1.000
_cell.length_c   1.000
_cell.angle_alpha   90.00
_cell.angle_beta   90.00
_cell.angle_gamma   90.00
#
_symmetry.space_group_name_H-M   'P 1'
#
loop_
_entity.id
_entity.type
_entity.pdbx_description
1 polymer ?
#
loop_
_entity_poly.entity_id
_entity_poly.type
_entity_poly.pdbx_seq_one_letter_code
_entity_poly.pdbx_strand_id
1 'polypeptide(L)'
;MNLGSEKQLVCELIKKVKSSNDEESQRAFEALLDRYEPLIKASVSRISEDDLARPFFDDLRQEATLVFFNAILTYDTEQTEVEFGLYAKICISNALISQLRSLKKRAAEPLPDKESDDLFVHGSEDPSENILEQERLKVLYSVIRKNLSAFEYRVWQYYISGRTAREIGILVGKDEKSIANAIYRIRKKLRLALQ
;
A
#
# COMPACT_ATOMS: atom_id res chain seq x y z
N MET A 1 19.79 9.36 -20.69
CA MET A 1 18.49 9.99 -20.36
C MET A 1 18.41 10.12 -18.85
N ASN A 2 18.08 11.31 -18.36
CA ASN A 2 18.39 11.79 -17.01
C ASN A 2 17.38 11.26 -15.98
N LEU A 3 17.83 10.67 -14.85
CA LEU A 3 16.96 10.15 -13.80
C LEU A 3 15.99 11.23 -13.25
N GLY A 4 16.40 12.50 -13.31
CA GLY A 4 15.58 13.66 -12.94
C GLY A 4 14.37 13.89 -13.84
N SER A 5 14.47 13.61 -15.15
CA SER A 5 13.33 13.79 -16.08
C SER A 5 12.27 12.71 -15.88
N GLU A 6 12.67 11.52 -15.46
CA GLU A 6 11.76 10.40 -15.25
C GLU A 6 10.90 10.59 -14.00
N LYS A 7 11.51 11.07 -12.89
CA LYS A 7 10.77 11.41 -11.67
C LYS A 7 9.76 12.54 -11.90
N GLN A 8 10.14 13.57 -12.66
CA GLN A 8 9.24 14.67 -13.03
C GLN A 8 8.04 14.17 -13.84
N LEU A 9 8.28 13.34 -14.85
CA LEU A 9 7.21 12.77 -15.67
C LEU A 9 6.20 11.98 -14.83
N VAL A 10 6.66 11.14 -13.90
CA VAL A 10 5.77 10.37 -13.01
C VAL A 10 4.93 11.31 -12.13
N CYS A 11 5.54 12.34 -11.54
CA CYS A 11 4.79 13.32 -10.75
C CYS A 11 3.76 14.10 -11.57
N GLU A 12 4.09 14.46 -12.82
CA GLU A 12 3.16 15.12 -13.73
C GLU A 12 1.95 14.24 -14.06
N LEU A 13 2.18 12.96 -14.41
CA LEU A 13 1.10 12.01 -14.67
C LEU A 13 0.22 11.83 -13.42
N ILE A 14 0.80 11.72 -12.23
CA ILE A 14 0.04 11.62 -10.97
C ILE A 14 -0.81 12.86 -10.75
N LYS A 15 -0.29 14.07 -11.02
CA LYS A 15 -1.06 15.32 -10.92
C LYS A 15 -2.24 15.33 -11.89
N LYS A 16 -2.04 14.86 -13.13
CA LYS A 16 -3.11 14.74 -14.14
C LYS A 16 -4.21 13.79 -13.72
N VAL A 17 -3.86 12.61 -13.19
CA VAL A 17 -4.85 11.65 -12.66
C VAL A 17 -5.71 12.27 -11.55
N LYS A 18 -5.13 13.17 -10.74
CA LYS A 18 -5.84 13.82 -9.63
C LYS A 18 -6.68 15.04 -10.04
N SER A 19 -6.38 15.68 -11.17
CA SER A 19 -6.90 17.01 -11.48
C SER A 19 -8.33 17.04 -12.07
N SER A 20 -8.85 15.95 -12.64
CA SER A 20 -10.25 15.81 -13.12
C SER A 20 -10.56 14.39 -13.65
N ASN A 21 -11.85 14.08 -13.90
CA ASN A 21 -12.36 12.81 -14.44
C ASN A 21 -12.49 12.82 -15.98
N ASP A 22 -11.52 13.39 -16.68
CA ASP A 22 -11.52 13.51 -18.15
C ASP A 22 -10.73 12.39 -18.85
N GLU A 23 -10.78 12.35 -20.18
CA GLU A 23 -9.97 11.43 -21.00
C GLU A 23 -8.46 11.58 -20.73
N GLU A 24 -8.01 12.76 -20.30
CA GLU A 24 -6.60 13.01 -20.02
C GLU A 24 -6.14 12.31 -18.73
N SER A 25 -6.99 12.31 -17.69
CA SER A 25 -6.79 11.53 -16.47
C SER A 25 -6.74 10.03 -16.75
N GLN A 26 -7.64 9.53 -17.60
CA GLN A 26 -7.64 8.12 -17.98
C GLN A 26 -6.35 7.73 -18.73
N ARG A 27 -5.94 8.53 -19.72
CA ARG A 27 -4.67 8.30 -20.44
C ARG A 27 -3.45 8.38 -19.52
N ALA A 28 -3.46 9.29 -18.55
CA ALA A 28 -2.39 9.41 -17.57
C ALA A 28 -2.33 8.18 -16.64
N PHE A 29 -3.48 7.65 -16.24
CA PHE A 29 -3.55 6.42 -15.46
C PHE A 29 -3.06 5.22 -16.28
N GLU A 30 -3.51 5.05 -17.52
CA GLU A 30 -3.06 3.97 -18.41
C GLU A 30 -1.54 4.01 -18.61
N ALA A 31 -0.96 5.20 -18.84
CA ALA A 31 0.48 5.37 -18.96
C ALA A 31 1.25 5.00 -17.68
N LEU A 32 0.70 5.32 -16.50
CA LEU A 32 1.26 4.90 -15.22
C LEU A 32 1.12 3.39 -15.03
N LEU A 33 -0.03 2.81 -15.38
CA LEU A 33 -0.29 1.38 -15.25
C LEU A 33 0.69 0.59 -16.11
N ASP A 34 0.82 0.92 -17.40
CA ASP A 34 1.77 0.27 -18.32
C ASP A 34 3.21 0.35 -17.80
N ARG A 35 3.60 1.50 -17.23
CA ARG A 35 4.94 1.70 -16.66
C ARG A 35 5.19 0.81 -15.44
N TYR A 36 4.21 0.66 -14.56
CA TYR A 36 4.32 -0.08 -13.31
C TYR A 36 3.77 -1.51 -13.38
N GLU A 37 3.28 -1.95 -14.53
CA GLU A 37 2.79 -3.31 -14.78
C GLU A 37 3.83 -4.38 -14.40
N PRO A 38 5.14 -4.25 -14.69
CA PRO A 38 6.13 -5.22 -14.24
C PRO A 38 6.20 -5.33 -12.71
N LEU A 39 6.00 -4.22 -11.99
CA LEU A 39 5.99 -4.17 -10.53
C LEU A 39 4.73 -4.83 -9.96
N ILE A 40 3.56 -4.61 -10.56
CA ILE A 40 2.30 -5.26 -10.20
C ILE A 40 2.43 -6.77 -10.41
N LYS A 41 2.83 -7.21 -11.62
CA LYS A 41 3.04 -8.63 -11.95
C LYS A 41 4.02 -9.31 -11.00
N ALA A 42 5.17 -8.70 -10.74
CA ALA A 42 6.16 -9.25 -9.83
C ALA A 42 5.69 -9.30 -8.36
N SER A 43 4.74 -8.45 -7.98
CA SER A 43 4.17 -8.45 -6.62
C SER A 43 3.13 -9.55 -6.46
N VAL A 44 2.26 -9.73 -7.46
CA VAL A 44 1.25 -10.79 -7.48
C VAL A 44 1.90 -12.17 -7.59
N SER A 45 2.88 -12.33 -8.50
CA SER A 45 3.55 -13.62 -8.75
C SER A 45 4.16 -14.21 -7.48
N ARG A 46 4.82 -13.37 -6.67
CA ARG A 46 5.42 -13.76 -5.39
C ARG A 46 4.39 -14.32 -4.40
N ILE A 47 3.17 -13.79 -4.42
CA ILE A 47 2.11 -14.18 -3.48
C ILE A 47 1.42 -15.45 -3.98
N SER A 48 1.25 -15.58 -5.30
CA SER A 48 0.67 -16.76 -5.93
C SER A 48 1.57 -18.02 -5.91
N GLU A 49 2.81 -17.91 -5.42
CA GLU A 49 3.64 -19.08 -5.11
C GLU A 49 3.01 -19.94 -4.00
N ASP A 50 2.26 -19.31 -3.07
CA ASP A 50 1.52 -20.01 -2.02
C ASP A 50 0.29 -20.73 -2.60
N ASP A 51 0.16 -22.03 -2.30
CA ASP A 51 -0.90 -22.88 -2.84
C ASP A 51 -2.31 -22.38 -2.47
N LEU A 52 -2.47 -21.68 -1.33
CA LEU A 52 -3.77 -21.12 -0.92
C LEU A 52 -4.14 -19.86 -1.71
N ALA A 53 -3.16 -19.12 -2.21
CA ALA A 53 -3.37 -17.88 -2.96
C ALA A 53 -3.40 -18.10 -4.47
N ARG A 54 -2.76 -19.16 -4.97
CA ARG A 54 -2.71 -19.51 -6.41
C ARG A 54 -4.09 -19.52 -7.11
N PRO A 55 -5.18 -20.06 -6.51
CA PRO A 55 -6.49 -20.07 -7.16
C PRO A 55 -7.09 -18.66 -7.37
N PHE A 56 -6.63 -17.67 -6.61
CA PHE A 56 -7.15 -16.29 -6.63
C PHE A 56 -6.24 -15.35 -7.43
N PHE A 57 -5.46 -15.87 -8.39
CA PHE A 57 -4.46 -15.07 -9.11
C PHE A 57 -5.06 -13.83 -9.79
N ASP A 58 -6.19 -13.99 -10.49
CA ASP A 58 -6.84 -12.87 -11.18
C ASP A 58 -7.40 -11.84 -10.21
N ASP A 59 -7.94 -12.28 -9.07
CA ASP A 59 -8.42 -11.39 -7.99
C ASP A 59 -7.27 -10.63 -7.36
N LEU A 60 -6.15 -11.30 -7.07
CA LEU A 60 -4.93 -10.66 -6.54
C LEU A 60 -4.37 -9.62 -7.51
N ARG A 61 -4.47 -9.87 -8.82
CA ARG A 61 -4.07 -8.90 -9.85
C ARG A 61 -4.98 -7.68 -9.85
N GLN A 62 -6.30 -7.88 -9.83
CA GLN A 62 -7.26 -6.79 -9.78
C GLN A 62 -7.10 -5.95 -8.50
N GLU A 63 -6.94 -6.61 -7.35
CA GLU A 63 -6.67 -5.97 -6.07
C GLU A 63 -5.37 -5.15 -6.11
N ALA A 64 -4.29 -5.71 -6.66
CA ALA A 64 -3.03 -4.98 -6.80
C ALA A 64 -3.18 -3.73 -7.68
N THR A 65 -3.97 -3.80 -8.75
CA THR A 65 -4.25 -2.67 -9.64
C THR A 65 -5.10 -1.60 -8.94
N LEU A 66 -6.11 -1.98 -8.16
CA LEU A 66 -6.91 -1.05 -7.34
C LEU A 66 -6.05 -0.35 -6.29
N VAL A 67 -5.19 -1.11 -5.59
CA VAL A 67 -4.26 -0.55 -4.60
C VAL A 67 -3.23 0.38 -5.25
N PHE A 68 -2.77 0.05 -6.45
CA PHE A 68 -1.92 0.93 -7.25
C PHE A 68 -2.62 2.26 -7.58
N PHE A 69 -3.87 2.20 -8.04
CA PHE A 69 -4.67 3.39 -8.29
C PHE A 69 -4.84 4.24 -7.03
N ASN A 70 -5.18 3.62 -5.89
CA ASN A 70 -5.26 4.34 -4.62
C ASN A 70 -3.90 4.92 -4.18
N ALA A 71 -2.79 4.24 -4.48
CA ALA A 71 -1.45 4.78 -4.25
C ALA A 71 -1.20 6.05 -5.09
N ILE A 72 -1.67 6.11 -6.33
CA ILE A 72 -1.61 7.34 -7.16
C ILE A 72 -2.37 8.47 -6.46
N LEU A 73 -3.61 8.22 -6.05
CA LEU A 73 -4.47 9.23 -5.42
C LEU A 73 -3.91 9.77 -4.10
N THR A 74 -3.28 8.92 -3.31
CA THR A 74 -2.76 9.27 -1.97
C THR A 74 -1.32 9.78 -1.97
N TYR A 75 -0.54 9.55 -3.03
CA TYR A 75 0.87 9.96 -3.07
C TYR A 75 1.05 11.49 -3.07
N ASP A 76 1.87 11.99 -2.17
CA ASP A 76 2.27 13.40 -2.12
C ASP A 76 3.33 13.67 -3.20
N THR A 77 3.00 14.49 -4.21
CA THR A 77 3.92 14.81 -5.31
C THR A 77 4.93 15.90 -4.96
N GLU A 78 4.73 16.60 -3.84
CA GLU A 78 5.61 17.68 -3.39
C GLU A 78 6.71 17.16 -2.44
N GLN A 79 6.56 15.96 -1.87
CA GLN A 79 7.63 15.34 -1.09
C GLN A 79 8.74 14.76 -1.98
N THR A 80 9.98 14.82 -1.48
CA THR A 80 11.18 14.44 -2.22
C THR A 80 11.85 13.17 -1.70
N GLU A 81 11.43 12.68 -0.53
CA GLU A 81 12.09 11.61 0.22
C GLU A 81 11.86 10.21 -0.37
N VAL A 82 10.68 9.96 -0.92
CA VAL A 82 10.25 8.64 -1.39
C VAL A 82 9.74 8.75 -2.82
N GLU A 83 10.33 7.98 -3.73
CA GLU A 83 9.84 7.88 -5.10
C GLU A 83 8.53 7.11 -5.17
N PHE A 84 7.65 7.50 -6.09
CA PHE A 84 6.34 6.86 -6.25
C PHE A 84 6.43 5.34 -6.44
N GLY A 85 7.40 4.86 -7.22
CA GLY A 85 7.57 3.42 -7.41
C GLY A 85 7.84 2.65 -6.12
N LEU A 86 8.61 3.23 -5.19
CA LEU A 86 8.83 2.63 -3.88
C LEU A 86 7.56 2.68 -3.02
N TYR A 87 6.84 3.80 -3.04
CA TYR A 87 5.57 3.95 -2.34
C TYR A 87 4.52 2.94 -2.83
N ALA A 88 4.30 2.85 -4.14
CA ALA A 88 3.39 1.91 -4.78
C ALA A 88 3.75 0.46 -4.48
N LYS A 89 5.05 0.10 -4.56
CA LYS A 89 5.53 -1.23 -4.18
C LYS A 89 5.14 -1.61 -2.76
N ILE A 90 5.28 -0.68 -1.83
CA ILE A 90 4.93 -0.88 -0.42
C ILE A 90 3.42 -1.09 -0.28
N CYS A 91 2.59 -0.22 -0.85
CA CYS A 91 1.13 -0.34 -0.79
C CYS A 91 0.64 -1.70 -1.34
N ILE A 92 1.10 -2.08 -2.54
CA ILE A 92 0.70 -3.34 -3.19
C ILE A 92 1.14 -4.55 -2.36
N SER A 93 2.40 -4.57 -1.90
CA SER A 93 2.91 -5.69 -1.11
C SER A 93 2.08 -5.91 0.17
N ASN A 94 1.65 -4.83 0.82
CA ASN A 94 0.90 -4.91 2.06
C ASN A 94 -0.50 -5.47 1.87
N ALA A 95 -1.19 -5.00 0.84
CA ALA A 95 -2.52 -5.48 0.49
C ALA A 95 -2.49 -6.98 0.21
N LEU A 96 -1.54 -7.44 -0.62
CA LEU A 96 -1.43 -8.85 -0.97
C LEU A 96 -1.00 -9.75 0.21
N ILE A 97 -0.10 -9.28 1.08
CA ILE A 97 0.26 -10.02 2.32
C ILE A 97 -0.93 -10.10 3.26
N SER A 98 -1.72 -9.02 3.39
CA SER A 98 -2.93 -9.00 4.21
C SER A 98 -3.96 -10.02 3.70
N GLN A 99 -4.18 -10.05 2.38
CA GLN A 99 -5.04 -11.04 1.72
C GLN A 99 -4.57 -12.48 2.00
N LEU A 100 -3.28 -12.76 1.85
CA LEU A 100 -2.72 -14.08 2.15
C LEU A 100 -2.91 -14.49 3.62
N ARG A 101 -2.73 -13.56 4.56
CA ARG A 101 -2.98 -13.82 5.99
C ARG A 101 -4.45 -14.14 6.27
N SER A 102 -5.36 -13.42 5.61
CA SER A 102 -6.81 -13.69 5.71
C SER A 102 -7.15 -15.08 5.20
N LEU A 103 -6.60 -15.48 4.04
CA LEU A 103 -6.74 -16.83 3.49
C LEU A 103 -6.24 -17.90 4.45
N LYS A 104 -5.03 -17.72 4.99
CA LYS A 104 -4.44 -18.66 5.96
C LYS A 104 -5.24 -18.77 7.24
N LYS A 105 -5.79 -17.66 7.75
CA LYS A 105 -6.65 -17.67 8.93
C LYS A 105 -7.92 -18.48 8.68
N ARG A 106 -8.59 -18.26 7.54
CA ARG A 106 -9.79 -19.03 7.16
C ARG A 106 -9.50 -20.51 7.01
N ALA A 107 -8.36 -20.87 6.40
CA ALA A 107 -7.94 -22.27 6.25
C ALA A 107 -7.60 -22.96 7.59
N ALA A 108 -7.26 -22.19 8.62
CA ALA A 108 -6.91 -22.69 9.95
C ALA A 108 -8.08 -22.77 10.93
N GLU A 109 -9.23 -22.15 10.62
CA GLU A 109 -10.44 -22.25 11.42
C GLU A 109 -11.17 -23.58 11.12
N PRO A 110 -11.69 -24.30 12.14
CA PRO A 110 -12.47 -25.50 11.91
C PRO A 110 -13.74 -25.12 11.15
N LEU A 111 -13.97 -25.78 10.01
CA LEU A 111 -15.16 -25.59 9.19
C LEU A 111 -16.42 -25.70 10.07
N PRO A 112 -17.25 -24.64 10.20
CA PRO A 112 -18.62 -24.82 10.64
C PRO A 112 -19.33 -25.67 9.59
N ASP A 113 -20.11 -26.62 10.07
CA ASP A 113 -20.97 -27.45 9.24
C ASP A 113 -22.01 -26.54 8.55
N LYS A 114 -22.18 -26.75 7.24
CA LYS A 114 -23.18 -26.18 6.31
C LYS A 114 -22.81 -24.91 5.51
N GLU A 115 -22.78 -25.13 4.21
CA GLU A 115 -23.45 -24.34 3.16
C GLU A 115 -23.76 -22.88 3.52
N SER A 116 -22.82 -21.99 3.21
CA SER A 116 -23.17 -20.64 2.78
C SER A 116 -22.37 -20.34 1.52
N ASP A 117 -23.00 -20.67 0.40
CA ASP A 117 -22.90 -19.91 -0.83
C ASP A 117 -23.34 -18.48 -0.52
N ASP A 118 -22.46 -17.69 0.08
CA ASP A 118 -22.65 -16.27 0.28
C ASP A 118 -21.31 -15.58 0.03
N LEU A 119 -21.14 -15.31 -1.26
CA LEU A 119 -20.71 -14.02 -1.77
C LEU A 119 -19.44 -13.47 -1.13
N PHE A 120 -18.39 -13.48 -1.94
CA PHE A 120 -17.55 -12.29 -2.06
C PHE A 120 -18.47 -11.07 -2.10
N VAL A 121 -18.70 -10.46 -0.94
CA VAL A 121 -19.31 -9.14 -0.86
C VAL A 121 -18.28 -8.23 -1.49
N HIS A 122 -18.45 -8.01 -2.79
CA HIS A 122 -18.26 -6.71 -3.40
C HIS A 122 -18.95 -5.71 -2.47
N GLY A 123 -18.19 -5.15 -1.55
CA GLY A 123 -18.61 -4.00 -0.77
C GLY A 123 -18.72 -2.85 -1.75
N SER A 124 -19.94 -2.63 -2.22
CA SER A 124 -20.40 -1.45 -2.93
C SER A 124 -19.78 -0.20 -2.35
N GLU A 125 -18.83 0.41 -3.06
CA GLU A 125 -18.34 1.75 -2.74
C GLU A 125 -19.45 2.74 -3.13
N ASP A 126 -20.23 3.16 -2.15
CA ASP A 126 -20.96 4.40 -2.26
C ASP A 126 -19.90 5.52 -2.45
N PRO A 127 -19.93 6.31 -3.54
CA PRO A 127 -18.95 7.36 -3.79
C PRO A 127 -18.78 8.34 -2.61
N SER A 128 -19.82 8.47 -1.79
CA SER A 128 -19.81 9.30 -0.58
C SER A 128 -19.00 8.68 0.59
N GLU A 129 -18.99 7.35 0.74
CA GLU A 129 -18.20 6.65 1.75
C GLU A 129 -16.72 6.61 1.40
N ASN A 130 -16.37 6.48 0.11
CA ASN A 130 -14.98 6.49 -0.35
C ASN A 130 -14.33 7.87 -0.13
N ILE A 131 -15.06 8.97 -0.37
CA ILE A 131 -14.56 10.34 -0.09
C ILE A 131 -14.31 10.53 1.41
N LEU A 132 -15.24 10.09 2.27
CA LEU A 132 -15.10 10.21 3.71
C LEU A 132 -13.93 9.35 4.24
N GLU A 133 -13.77 8.13 3.76
CA GLU A 133 -12.64 7.26 4.12
C GLU A 133 -11.30 7.81 3.62
N GLN A 134 -11.25 8.39 2.42
CA GLN A 134 -10.06 9.09 1.92
C GLN A 134 -9.68 10.31 2.77
N GLU A 135 -10.66 11.09 3.22
CA GLU A 135 -10.42 12.21 4.15
C GLU A 135 -9.93 11.72 5.51
N ARG A 136 -10.53 10.67 6.06
CA ARG A 136 -10.09 10.04 7.32
C ARG A 136 -8.67 9.49 7.21
N LEU A 137 -8.33 8.85 6.09
CA LEU A 137 -6.97 8.38 5.82
C LEU A 137 -5.99 9.55 5.70
N LYS A 138 -6.32 10.63 4.97
CA LYS A 138 -5.47 11.82 4.88
C LYS A 138 -5.22 12.46 6.25
N VAL A 139 -6.26 12.58 7.08
CA VAL A 139 -6.15 13.08 8.45
C VAL A 139 -5.26 12.15 9.28
N LEU A 140 -5.46 10.84 9.20
CA LEU A 140 -4.67 9.84 9.89
C LEU A 140 -3.19 9.91 9.49
N TYR A 141 -2.87 9.95 8.20
CA TYR A 141 -1.51 10.10 7.70
C TYR A 141 -0.87 11.41 8.12
N SER A 142 -1.64 12.51 8.16
CA SER A 142 -1.19 13.81 8.65
C SER A 142 -0.85 13.77 10.13
N VAL A 143 -1.70 13.17 10.96
CA VAL A 143 -1.46 12.98 12.41
C VAL A 143 -0.21 12.12 12.64
N ILE A 144 -0.07 11.01 11.90
CA ILE A 144 1.09 10.13 12.00
C ILE A 144 2.38 10.88 11.61
N ARG A 145 2.38 11.60 10.48
CA ARG A 145 3.54 12.36 10.00
C ARG A 145 3.95 13.49 10.96
N LYS A 146 2.99 14.13 11.63
CA LYS A 146 3.26 15.18 12.64
C LYS A 146 3.86 14.63 13.94
N ASN A 147 3.52 13.39 14.31
CA ASN A 147 3.92 12.81 15.59
C ASN A 147 5.20 11.96 15.53
N LEU A 148 5.63 11.55 14.33
CA LEU A 148 6.85 10.76 14.13
C LEU A 148 8.00 11.64 13.61
N SER A 149 9.21 11.40 14.09
CA SER A 149 10.41 11.96 13.45
C SER A 149 10.61 11.37 12.04
N ALA A 150 11.37 12.03 11.16
CA ALA A 150 11.64 11.52 9.81
C ALA A 150 12.19 10.07 9.81
N PHE A 151 13.05 9.74 10.78
CA PHE A 151 13.55 8.38 10.96
C PHE A 151 12.46 7.41 11.42
N GLU A 152 11.65 7.80 12.41
CA GLU A 152 10.54 6.96 12.89
C GLU A 152 9.45 6.79 11.86
N TYR A 153 9.17 7.80 11.04
CA TYR A 153 8.23 7.72 9.94
C TYR A 153 8.71 6.72 8.88
N ARG A 154 10.00 6.77 8.52
CA ARG A 154 10.62 5.80 7.61
C ARG A 154 10.59 4.37 8.15
N VAL A 155 10.91 4.19 9.44
CA VAL A 155 10.79 2.89 10.13
C VAL A 155 9.34 2.42 10.18
N TRP A 156 8.40 3.33 10.45
CA TRP A 156 6.97 3.04 10.48
C TRP A 156 6.47 2.58 9.11
N GLN A 157 6.83 3.27 8.02
CA GLN A 157 6.49 2.87 6.65
C GLN A 157 6.97 1.46 6.32
N TYR A 158 8.20 1.11 6.72
CA TYR A 158 8.70 -0.25 6.52
C TYR A 158 8.05 -1.28 7.44
N TYR A 159 7.73 -0.91 8.68
CA TYR A 159 7.11 -1.80 9.66
C TYR A 159 5.65 -2.13 9.30
N ILE A 160 4.85 -1.13 8.93
CA ILE A 160 3.51 -1.37 8.39
C ILE A 160 3.58 -2.11 7.06
N SER A 161 4.75 -2.09 6.39
CA SER A 161 4.99 -2.90 5.19
C SER A 161 5.23 -4.39 5.42
N GLY A 162 5.02 -4.86 6.66
CA GLY A 162 5.17 -6.26 7.04
C GLY A 162 6.62 -6.72 7.20
N ARG A 163 7.59 -5.81 7.12
CA ARG A 163 9.01 -6.13 7.30
C ARG A 163 9.36 -6.34 8.78
N THR A 164 10.24 -7.29 9.04
CA THR A 164 10.79 -7.58 10.36
C THR A 164 11.79 -6.50 10.79
N ALA A 165 11.99 -6.32 12.10
CA ALA A 165 12.95 -5.35 12.62
C ALA A 165 14.37 -5.55 12.06
N ARG A 166 14.75 -6.81 11.79
CA ARG A 166 15.99 -7.18 11.13
C ARG A 166 16.08 -6.67 9.70
N GLU A 167 15.08 -6.93 8.88
CA GLU A 167 15.04 -6.48 7.47
C GLU A 167 15.04 -4.96 7.37
N ILE A 168 14.29 -4.29 8.25
CA ILE A 168 14.29 -2.84 8.33
C ILE A 168 15.69 -2.34 8.72
N GLY A 169 16.34 -2.97 9.71
CA GLY A 169 17.70 -2.61 10.12
C GLY A 169 18.69 -2.63 8.95
N ILE A 170 18.61 -3.66 8.12
CA ILE A 170 19.41 -3.76 6.88
C ILE A 170 19.11 -2.59 5.94
N LEU A 171 17.84 -2.23 5.73
CA LEU A 171 17.41 -1.17 4.81
C LEU A 171 17.79 0.25 5.27
N VAL A 172 17.81 0.52 6.58
CA VAL A 172 18.16 1.85 7.14
C VAL A 172 19.58 1.91 7.73
N GLY A 173 20.38 0.85 7.58
CA GLY A 173 21.76 0.82 8.07
C GLY A 173 21.87 0.90 9.60
N LYS A 174 20.94 0.25 10.31
CA LYS A 174 20.87 0.21 11.78
C LYS A 174 20.75 -1.22 12.27
N ASP A 175 21.16 -1.47 13.50
CA ASP A 175 20.99 -2.79 14.12
C ASP A 175 19.52 -3.07 14.45
N GLU A 176 19.16 -4.35 14.48
CA GLU A 176 17.81 -4.82 14.74
C GLU A 176 17.24 -4.31 16.07
N LYS A 177 18.07 -4.19 17.10
CA LYS A 177 17.65 -3.71 18.43
C LYS A 177 17.29 -2.23 18.39
N SER A 178 18.05 -1.41 17.67
CA SER A 178 17.71 -0.01 17.42
C SER A 178 16.38 0.16 16.69
N ILE A 179 16.07 -0.73 15.74
CA ILE A 179 14.79 -0.73 15.04
C ILE A 179 13.63 -1.19 15.92
N ALA A 180 13.81 -2.26 16.69
CA ALA A 180 12.80 -2.69 17.65
C ALA A 180 12.45 -1.58 18.65
N ASN A 181 13.46 -0.85 19.12
CA ASN A 181 13.28 0.33 19.98
C ASN A 181 12.55 1.46 19.27
N ALA A 182 12.83 1.69 17.98
CA ALA A 182 12.10 2.67 17.18
C ALA A 182 10.62 2.29 17.02
N ILE A 183 10.32 1.02 16.71
CA ILE A 183 8.95 0.49 16.61
C ILE A 183 8.20 0.66 17.94
N TYR A 184 8.84 0.39 19.07
CA TYR A 184 8.24 0.62 20.39
C TYR A 184 7.87 2.10 20.60
N ARG A 185 8.80 3.03 20.32
CA ARG A 185 8.53 4.47 20.43
C ARG A 185 7.41 4.92 19.50
N ILE A 186 7.39 4.44 18.25
CA ILE A 186 6.34 4.71 17.27
C ILE A 186 4.98 4.27 17.82
N ARG A 187 4.85 3.03 18.31
CA ARG A 187 3.59 2.53 18.89
C ARG A 187 3.11 3.36 20.07
N LYS A 188 4.04 3.82 20.93
CA LYS A 188 3.71 4.69 22.07
C LYS A 188 3.21 6.06 21.61
N LYS A 189 3.89 6.70 20.65
CA LYS A 189 3.52 8.02 20.11
C LYS A 189 2.16 7.97 19.40
N LEU A 190 1.94 6.97 18.54
CA LEU A 190 0.68 6.84 17.81
C LEU A 190 -0.50 6.50 18.70
N ARG A 191 -0.30 5.71 19.78
CA ARG A 191 -1.37 5.45 20.76
C ARG A 191 -1.83 6.74 21.46
N LEU A 192 -0.91 7.67 21.75
CA LEU A 192 -1.25 8.95 22.38
C LEU A 192 -1.87 9.94 21.40
N ALA A 193 -1.49 9.88 20.12
CA ALA A 193 -1.96 10.80 19.09
C ALA A 193 -3.30 10.41 18.45
N LEU A 194 -3.77 9.18 18.65
CA LEU A 194 -4.99 8.62 18.04
C LEU A 194 -6.07 8.25 19.08
N GLN A 195 -5.95 8.79 20.30
CA GLN A 195 -7.00 8.82 21.31
C GLN A 195 -7.85 10.08 21.15
#